data_AF-A0A212EZC5-F1
#
_entry.id   AF-A0A212EZC5-F1
#
_cell.length_a   1.000
_cell.length_b   1.000
_cell.length_c   1.000
_cell.angle_alpha   90.00
_cell.angle_beta   90.00
_cell.angle_gamma   90.00
#
_symmetry.space_group_name_H-M   'P 1'
#
loop_
_entity.id
_entity.type
_entity.pdbx_description
1 polymer ?
#
loop_
_entity_poly.entity_id
_entity_poly.type
_entity_poly.pdbx_seq_one_letter_code
_entity_poly.pdbx_strand_id
1 'polypeptide(L)'
;MELIYSMRRKPLKCEPPHFNSTDPEVVRPICTISIRNIIAFSSLTELSDTDGDTWGGHVYVCDIDTPWDAHKVTSTVHPVSALEWDGEGKQLLVATTVGDVSVFGQKDYLLNEWREHIIQATFFHNGRRVVTVDKKPDVPIYERMQLLRSTPTLKGFGGVWCAGACVVSGSGLVGALTAGEGGRALVATDCMRPARDHLSSASITHKTGSMLIAACFRRGCKRAVRVARCTVSRPSSSKCAPVCIQLQPLPTVYLEDDVTSVSISWWLRDDTDALLIASHNLTLWKMVERSHPLHKLLAKGPVQGSTTPGGGPKTGDCFNTIVWQQAASWQLEGSSPATAVSAARHAAPALAVLVTSRAMHLLTRDSHHYVRDPLRDNLLQ
;
A
#
# COMPACT_ATOMS: atom_id res chain seq x y z
N MET A 1 -12.23 -7.83 26.06
CA MET A 1 -10.76 -7.90 26.15
C MET A 1 -10.22 -7.94 24.73
N GLU A 2 -9.48 -6.92 24.32
CA GLU A 2 -8.74 -6.95 23.07
C GLU A 2 -7.44 -7.71 23.35
N LEU A 3 -7.28 -8.89 22.73
CA LEU A 3 -6.10 -9.73 22.90
C LEU A 3 -5.05 -9.26 21.89
N ILE A 4 -3.94 -8.71 22.39
CA ILE A 4 -2.77 -8.40 21.57
C ILE A 4 -1.88 -9.65 21.55
N TYR A 5 -1.76 -10.26 20.38
CA TYR A 5 -0.85 -11.38 20.17
C TYR A 5 0.52 -10.84 19.73
N SER A 6 1.58 -11.33 20.36
CA SER A 6 2.94 -11.08 19.91
C SER A 6 3.66 -12.40 19.71
N MET A 7 4.22 -12.61 18.52
CA MET A 7 5.08 -13.75 18.23
C MET A 7 6.53 -13.32 18.40
N ARG A 8 7.24 -13.98 19.31
CA ARG A 8 8.68 -13.77 19.52
C ARG A 8 9.41 -15.06 19.26
N ARG A 9 10.42 -15.00 18.40
CA ARG A 9 11.38 -16.09 18.27
C ARG A 9 12.19 -16.17 19.58
N LYS A 10 12.59 -17.38 19.97
CA LYS A 10 13.62 -17.54 20.98
C LYS A 10 14.94 -16.92 20.48
N PRO A 11 15.73 -16.27 21.34
CA PRO A 11 17.03 -15.75 20.96
C PRO A 11 17.91 -16.85 20.35
N LEU A 12 18.61 -16.53 19.27
CA LEU A 12 19.62 -17.40 18.68
C LEU A 12 20.87 -17.43 19.57
N LYS A 13 21.62 -18.52 19.53
CA LYS A 13 22.89 -18.65 20.28
C LYS A 13 23.98 -17.72 19.75
N CYS A 14 23.96 -17.44 18.45
CA CYS A 14 24.84 -16.48 17.80
C CYS A 14 24.00 -15.30 17.29
N GLU A 15 24.50 -14.08 17.48
CA GLU A 15 23.85 -12.93 16.86
C GLU A 15 24.05 -13.00 15.34
N PRO A 16 22.98 -12.78 14.57
CA PRO A 16 23.06 -12.87 13.14
C PRO A 16 24.04 -11.82 12.56
N PRO A 17 25.07 -12.16 11.74
CA PRO A 17 25.86 -11.16 11.03
C PRO A 17 24.93 -10.19 10.29
N HIS A 18 25.08 -8.90 10.55
CA HIS A 18 24.30 -7.79 10.00
C HIS A 18 22.97 -7.43 10.69
N PHE A 19 22.60 -8.03 11.82
CA PHE A 19 21.38 -7.60 12.52
C PHE A 19 21.60 -6.39 13.43
N ASN A 20 21.99 -5.24 12.84
CA ASN A 20 21.87 -3.98 13.56
C ASN A 20 20.46 -3.41 13.29
N SER A 21 19.57 -3.45 14.29
CA SER A 21 18.15 -3.07 14.13
C SER A 21 17.90 -1.63 13.62
N THR A 22 18.95 -0.81 13.63
CA THR A 22 18.99 0.59 13.19
C THR A 22 19.38 0.77 11.72
N ASP A 23 19.86 -0.28 11.04
CA ASP A 23 20.24 -0.20 9.62
C ASP A 23 18.99 -0.23 8.72
N PRO A 24 18.74 0.82 7.91
CA PRO A 24 17.59 0.88 7.02
C PRO A 24 17.61 -0.17 5.90
N GLU A 25 18.73 -0.85 5.64
CA GLU A 25 18.84 -1.91 4.63
C GLU A 25 18.47 -3.30 5.17
N VAL A 26 18.31 -3.45 6.49
CA VAL A 26 17.90 -4.72 7.10
C VAL A 26 16.43 -5.00 6.83
N VAL A 27 16.16 -6.11 6.13
CA VAL A 27 14.80 -6.57 5.85
C VAL A 27 14.18 -7.16 7.10
N ARG A 28 13.16 -6.47 7.61
CA ARG A 28 12.41 -6.92 8.79
C ARG A 28 11.47 -8.07 8.41
N PRO A 29 11.19 -9.00 9.35
CA PRO A 29 10.11 -9.96 9.19
C PRO A 29 8.81 -9.25 8.85
N ILE A 30 8.10 -9.76 7.85
CA ILE A 30 6.80 -9.26 7.42
C ILE A 30 5.75 -10.34 7.63
N CYS A 31 4.51 -9.93 7.89
CA CYS A 31 3.39 -10.84 8.01
C CYS A 31 2.14 -10.25 7.36
N THR A 32 1.22 -11.14 6.99
CA THR A 32 -0.09 -10.79 6.42
C THR A 32 -1.12 -11.83 6.82
N ILE A 33 -2.37 -11.41 6.97
CA ILE A 33 -3.48 -12.25 7.43
C ILE A 33 -4.48 -12.41 6.30
N SER A 34 -4.84 -13.66 6.02
CA SER A 34 -5.86 -14.03 5.05
C SER A 34 -7.26 -13.94 5.66
N ILE A 35 -8.27 -13.75 4.80
CA ILE A 35 -9.69 -13.81 5.19
C ILE A 35 -10.13 -15.20 5.71
N ARG A 36 -9.27 -16.21 5.60
CA ARG A 36 -9.50 -17.58 6.07
C ARG A 36 -8.87 -17.87 7.44
N ASN A 37 -8.56 -16.83 8.21
CA ASN A 37 -7.92 -16.95 9.53
C ASN A 37 -6.51 -17.57 9.49
N ILE A 38 -5.82 -17.45 8.36
CA ILE A 38 -4.45 -17.96 8.20
C ILE A 38 -3.50 -16.76 8.22
N ILE A 39 -2.49 -16.81 9.08
CA ILE A 39 -1.39 -15.85 9.06
C ILE A 39 -0.25 -16.43 8.21
N ALA A 40 0.32 -15.60 7.34
CA ALA A 40 1.59 -15.86 6.68
C ALA A 40 2.64 -14.91 7.24
N PHE A 41 3.86 -15.40 7.47
CA PHE A 41 4.96 -14.58 7.97
C PHE A 41 6.31 -15.03 7.44
N SER A 42 7.25 -14.09 7.35
CA SER A 42 8.63 -14.36 6.96
C SER A 42 9.58 -14.47 8.16
N SER A 43 10.69 -15.19 7.97
CA SER A 43 11.82 -15.26 8.89
C SER A 43 13.13 -15.28 8.12
N LEU A 44 14.20 -14.70 8.69
CA LEU A 44 15.53 -14.70 8.09
C LEU A 44 16.28 -16.03 8.27
N THR A 45 15.87 -16.81 9.26
CA THR A 45 16.43 -18.13 9.58
C THR A 45 15.28 -19.11 9.81
N GLU A 46 15.47 -20.41 9.59
CA GLU A 46 14.40 -21.39 9.73
C GLU A 46 13.89 -21.46 11.18
N LEU A 47 12.59 -21.66 11.40
CA LEU A 47 12.02 -21.72 12.77
C LEU A 47 12.59 -22.86 13.61
N SER A 48 13.00 -23.95 12.98
CA SER A 48 13.66 -25.10 13.60
C SER A 48 15.14 -24.88 13.89
N ASP A 49 15.73 -23.80 13.36
CA ASP A 49 17.15 -23.49 13.54
C ASP A 49 17.41 -22.88 14.92
N THR A 50 18.00 -23.69 15.79
CA THR A 50 18.39 -23.28 17.15
C THR A 50 19.80 -22.72 17.24
N ASP A 51 20.62 -22.98 16.23
CA ASP A 51 22.06 -22.69 16.25
C ASP A 51 22.41 -21.45 15.44
N GLY A 52 21.50 -20.99 14.57
CA GLY A 52 21.64 -19.76 13.78
C GLY A 52 22.40 -19.95 12.47
N ASP A 53 22.46 -21.19 11.98
CA ASP A 53 23.23 -21.59 10.80
C ASP A 53 22.46 -21.37 9.48
N THR A 54 21.15 -21.17 9.55
CA THR A 54 20.30 -20.98 8.36
C THR A 54 20.07 -19.51 8.07
N TRP A 55 20.13 -19.15 6.79
CA TRP A 55 20.05 -17.76 6.34
C TRP A 55 19.33 -17.64 5.01
N GLY A 56 18.40 -16.69 4.92
CA GLY A 56 17.70 -16.37 3.69
C GLY A 56 16.33 -15.76 3.94
N GLY A 57 15.34 -16.17 3.16
CA GLY A 57 13.94 -15.81 3.32
C GLY A 57 13.09 -17.05 3.50
N HIS A 58 12.54 -17.26 4.69
CA HIS A 58 11.70 -18.42 4.98
C HIS A 58 10.27 -17.96 5.20
N VAL A 59 9.30 -18.57 4.51
CA VAL A 59 7.89 -18.22 4.63
C VAL A 59 7.15 -19.35 5.32
N TYR A 60 6.33 -18.98 6.30
CA TYR A 60 5.51 -19.90 7.08
C TYR A 60 4.06 -19.47 7.06
N VAL A 61 3.17 -20.43 7.26
CA VAL A 61 1.74 -20.20 7.50
C VAL A 61 1.28 -20.97 8.73
N CYS A 62 0.38 -20.40 9.51
CA CYS A 62 -0.37 -21.12 10.54
C CYS A 62 -1.80 -20.60 10.61
N ASP A 63 -2.70 -21.41 11.14
CA ASP A 63 -3.99 -20.94 11.61
C ASP A 63 -3.78 -20.02 12.81
N ILE A 64 -4.51 -18.91 12.87
CA ILE A 64 -4.46 -17.97 13.99
C ILE A 64 -4.94 -18.62 15.29
N ASP A 65 -5.80 -19.64 15.21
CA ASP A 65 -6.28 -20.39 16.36
C ASP A 65 -5.24 -21.41 16.87
N THR A 66 -4.29 -21.80 16.01
CA THR A 66 -3.18 -22.71 16.36
C THR A 66 -1.82 -22.14 15.92
N PRO A 67 -1.40 -20.98 16.44
CA PRO A 67 -0.22 -20.27 15.96
C PRO A 67 1.11 -21.01 16.25
N TRP A 68 1.08 -22.02 17.12
CA TRP A 68 2.21 -22.91 17.40
C TRP A 68 2.42 -23.99 16.32
N ASP A 69 1.43 -24.24 15.46
CA ASP A 69 1.51 -25.23 14.38
C ASP A 69 1.81 -24.53 13.04
N ALA A 70 3.06 -24.08 12.91
CA ALA A 70 3.52 -23.37 11.71
C ALA A 70 4.04 -24.33 10.65
N HIS A 71 3.53 -24.19 9.43
CA HIS A 71 3.95 -24.94 8.26
C HIS A 71 4.83 -24.09 7.35
N LYS A 72 5.97 -24.63 6.93
CA LYS A 72 6.87 -23.97 5.97
C LYS A 72 6.25 -24.02 4.57
N VAL A 73 6.07 -22.84 3.95
CA VAL A 73 5.62 -22.71 2.57
C VAL A 73 6.80 -22.83 1.62
N THR A 74 7.88 -22.08 1.88
CA THR A 74 9.08 -22.06 1.05
C THR A 74 10.29 -21.52 1.81
N SER A 75 11.48 -21.82 1.29
CA SER A 75 12.76 -21.20 1.67
C SER A 75 13.38 -20.58 0.41
N THR A 76 13.83 -19.34 0.51
CA THR A 76 14.54 -18.59 -0.53
C THR A 76 15.93 -18.22 -0.03
N VAL A 77 16.89 -18.09 -0.95
CA VAL A 77 18.25 -17.66 -0.62
C VAL A 77 18.27 -16.21 -0.12
N HIS A 78 17.36 -15.39 -0.64
CA HIS A 78 17.29 -13.96 -0.35
C HIS A 78 16.11 -13.64 0.59
N PRO A 79 16.24 -12.61 1.45
CA PRO A 79 15.15 -12.17 2.33
C PRO A 79 13.85 -11.87 1.58
N VAL A 80 12.73 -12.16 2.25
CA VAL A 80 11.39 -11.87 1.74
C VAL A 80 11.07 -10.40 1.98
N SER A 81 10.76 -9.66 0.91
CA SER A 81 10.50 -8.22 0.94
C SER A 81 9.03 -7.85 0.72
N ALA A 82 8.22 -8.73 0.12
CA ALA A 82 6.76 -8.55 0.06
C ALA A 82 6.02 -9.89 0.23
N LEU A 83 4.89 -9.84 0.92
CA LEU A 83 4.05 -10.99 1.24
C LEU A 83 2.58 -10.57 1.22
N GLU A 84 1.77 -11.13 0.33
CA GLU A 84 0.37 -10.70 0.15
C GLU A 84 -0.55 -11.89 -0.17
N TRP A 85 -1.71 -11.94 0.48
CA TRP A 85 -2.79 -12.88 0.15
C TRP A 85 -3.67 -12.34 -0.96
N ASP A 86 -4.16 -13.23 -1.83
CA ASP A 86 -5.24 -12.86 -2.75
C ASP A 86 -6.55 -12.56 -1.99
N GLY A 87 -7.49 -11.92 -2.68
CA GLY A 87 -8.76 -11.52 -2.08
C GLY A 87 -9.63 -12.68 -1.57
N GLU A 88 -9.34 -13.93 -1.97
CA GLU A 88 -10.05 -15.13 -1.52
C GLU A 88 -9.30 -15.92 -0.43
N GLY A 89 -8.08 -15.50 -0.08
CA GLY A 89 -7.22 -16.17 0.90
C GLY A 89 -6.75 -17.56 0.45
N LYS A 90 -6.68 -17.82 -0.86
CA LYS A 90 -6.30 -19.08 -1.50
C LYS A 90 -4.88 -19.08 -2.04
N GLN A 91 -4.37 -17.90 -2.39
CA GLN A 91 -3.06 -17.73 -3.02
C GLN A 91 -2.23 -16.74 -2.20
N LEU A 92 -0.96 -17.08 -2.01
CA LEU A 92 0.04 -16.29 -1.31
C LEU A 92 1.13 -15.88 -2.29
N LEU A 93 1.30 -14.58 -2.51
CA LEU A 93 2.41 -14.02 -3.27
C LEU A 93 3.58 -13.78 -2.32
N VAL A 94 4.75 -14.26 -2.72
CA VAL A 94 6.03 -14.07 -2.03
C VAL A 94 6.97 -13.36 -2.99
N ALA A 95 7.57 -12.24 -2.56
CA ALA A 95 8.62 -11.57 -3.31
C ALA A 95 9.90 -11.40 -2.49
N THR A 96 11.07 -11.49 -3.13
CA THR A 96 12.38 -11.36 -2.48
C THR A 96 13.08 -10.04 -2.80
N THR A 97 14.13 -9.75 -2.04
CA THR A 97 14.97 -8.55 -2.22
C THR A 97 15.74 -8.49 -3.55
N VAL A 98 15.93 -9.62 -4.22
CA VAL A 98 16.55 -9.67 -5.56
C VAL A 98 15.52 -9.64 -6.69
N GLY A 99 14.25 -9.77 -6.32
CA GLY A 99 13.12 -9.63 -7.23
C GLY A 99 12.40 -10.90 -7.60
N ASP A 100 12.77 -12.06 -7.05
CA ASP A 100 12.03 -13.28 -7.32
C ASP A 100 10.61 -13.12 -6.80
N VAL A 101 9.61 -13.34 -7.68
CA VAL A 101 8.20 -13.29 -7.32
C VAL A 101 7.60 -14.66 -7.59
N SER A 102 7.08 -15.31 -6.57
CA SER A 102 6.40 -16.60 -6.64
C SER A 102 5.00 -16.52 -6.04
N VAL A 103 4.07 -17.30 -6.59
CA VAL A 103 2.72 -17.45 -6.04
C VAL A 103 2.58 -18.89 -5.55
N PHE A 104 1.97 -19.05 -4.39
CA PHE A 104 1.70 -20.35 -3.78
C PHE A 104 0.20 -20.47 -3.58
N GLY A 105 -0.40 -21.56 -4.05
CA GLY A 105 -1.81 -21.87 -3.82
C GLY A 105 -1.97 -23.22 -3.14
N GLN A 106 -3.19 -23.54 -2.74
CA GLN A 106 -3.53 -24.91 -2.30
C GLN A 106 -3.48 -25.83 -3.55
N LYS A 107 -2.30 -26.44 -3.77
CA LYS A 107 -1.79 -27.10 -5.00
C LYS A 107 -1.33 -26.14 -6.12
N ASP A 108 -0.02 -25.92 -6.12
CA ASP A 108 0.91 -25.58 -7.20
C ASP A 108 0.50 -24.58 -8.30
N TYR A 109 0.99 -23.34 -8.20
CA TYR A 109 1.16 -22.41 -9.34
C TYR A 109 2.31 -21.42 -9.11
N LEU A 110 3.54 -21.80 -9.48
CA LEU A 110 4.70 -20.90 -9.48
C LEU A 110 4.55 -19.86 -10.61
N LEU A 111 4.73 -18.58 -10.29
CA LEU A 111 5.14 -17.55 -11.24
C LEU A 111 6.66 -17.40 -11.01
N ASN A 112 7.49 -17.30 -12.05
CA ASN A 112 8.95 -17.26 -11.86
C ASN A 112 9.62 -16.09 -12.59
N GLU A 113 10.56 -15.49 -11.83
CA GLU A 113 11.68 -14.57 -12.13
C GLU A 113 11.37 -13.12 -12.55
N TRP A 114 11.74 -12.19 -11.66
CA TRP A 114 11.92 -10.75 -11.89
C TRP A 114 13.23 -10.33 -11.20
N ARG A 115 14.02 -9.43 -11.79
CA ARG A 115 15.36 -9.06 -11.27
C ARG A 115 15.44 -7.64 -10.71
N GLU A 116 14.63 -7.31 -9.70
CA GLU A 116 14.67 -6.02 -8.98
C GLU A 116 14.10 -6.14 -7.55
N HIS A 117 14.66 -5.41 -6.58
CA HIS A 117 14.15 -5.36 -5.20
C HIS A 117 12.66 -4.99 -5.14
N ILE A 118 11.77 -5.94 -4.85
CA ILE A 118 10.33 -5.68 -4.77
C ILE A 118 10.00 -5.06 -3.41
N ILE A 119 9.39 -3.89 -3.41
CA ILE A 119 9.00 -3.17 -2.18
C ILE A 119 7.51 -3.28 -1.88
N GLN A 120 6.68 -3.63 -2.87
CA GLN A 120 5.25 -3.80 -2.69
C GLN A 120 4.65 -4.67 -3.79
N ALA A 121 3.65 -5.48 -3.45
CA ALA A 121 2.94 -6.34 -4.39
C ALA A 121 1.45 -6.46 -4.03
N THR A 122 0.59 -6.69 -5.03
CA THR A 122 -0.83 -7.00 -4.80
C THR A 122 -1.42 -7.82 -5.95
N PHE A 123 -2.40 -8.67 -5.66
CA PHE A 123 -3.14 -9.38 -6.70
C PHE A 123 -4.09 -8.45 -7.46
N PHE A 124 -4.38 -8.77 -8.72
CA PHE A 124 -5.46 -8.11 -9.45
C PHE A 124 -6.81 -8.40 -8.80
N HIS A 125 -7.62 -7.34 -8.67
CA HIS A 125 -8.94 -7.47 -8.07
C HIS A 125 -9.89 -8.22 -9.03
N ASN A 126 -10.57 -9.25 -8.52
CA ASN A 126 -11.51 -10.09 -9.28
C ASN A 126 -12.90 -9.44 -9.51
N GLY A 127 -13.09 -8.20 -9.03
CA GLY A 127 -14.37 -7.49 -9.13
C GLY A 127 -15.34 -7.77 -7.98
N ARG A 128 -14.90 -8.47 -6.92
CA ARG A 128 -15.69 -8.73 -5.71
C ARG A 128 -14.99 -8.12 -4.51
N ARG A 129 -15.64 -7.13 -3.87
CA ARG A 129 -15.10 -6.43 -2.69
C ARG A 129 -15.93 -6.76 -1.47
N VAL A 130 -15.31 -7.32 -0.44
CA VAL A 130 -15.93 -7.47 0.88
C VAL A 130 -15.88 -6.12 1.58
N VAL A 131 -17.03 -5.63 2.04
CA VAL A 131 -17.15 -4.41 2.84
C VAL A 131 -17.85 -4.71 4.14
N THR A 132 -17.46 -4.00 5.19
CA THR A 132 -18.17 -4.03 6.47
C THR A 132 -19.26 -2.96 6.44
N VAL A 133 -20.50 -3.38 6.64
CA VAL A 133 -21.68 -2.52 6.74
C VAL A 133 -21.89 -2.18 8.21
N ASP A 134 -22.25 -0.93 8.45
CA ASP A 134 -22.62 -0.48 9.79
C ASP A 134 -23.96 -1.11 10.19
N LYS A 135 -23.91 -2.06 11.11
CA LYS A 135 -25.05 -2.76 11.70
C LYS A 135 -24.91 -2.68 13.21
N LYS A 136 -26.02 -2.88 13.91
CA LYS A 136 -26.04 -2.89 15.38
C LYS A 136 -24.96 -3.82 15.97
N PRO A 137 -24.36 -3.46 17.11
CA PRO A 137 -23.19 -4.15 17.67
C PRO A 137 -23.46 -5.57 18.19
N ASP A 138 -24.73 -5.99 18.26
CA ASP A 138 -25.20 -7.32 18.61
C ASP A 138 -25.28 -8.29 17.41
N VAL A 139 -25.24 -7.76 16.19
CA VAL A 139 -25.34 -8.58 14.97
C VAL A 139 -24.04 -9.37 14.76
N PRO A 140 -24.11 -10.69 14.47
CA PRO A 140 -22.93 -11.49 14.18
C PRO A 140 -22.02 -10.88 13.10
N ILE A 141 -20.70 -11.01 13.24
CA ILE A 141 -19.71 -10.38 12.34
C ILE A 141 -19.95 -10.74 10.87
N TYR A 142 -20.29 -12.00 10.58
CA TYR A 142 -20.52 -12.46 9.21
C TYR A 142 -21.72 -11.75 8.55
N GLU A 143 -22.71 -11.30 9.31
CA GLU A 143 -23.84 -10.52 8.79
C GLU A 143 -23.48 -9.04 8.56
N ARG A 144 -22.39 -8.55 9.15
CA ARG A 144 -21.86 -7.21 8.87
C ARG A 144 -21.03 -7.17 7.60
N MET A 145 -20.66 -8.32 7.04
CA MET A 145 -19.90 -8.41 5.81
C MET A 145 -20.85 -8.48 4.61
N GLN A 146 -20.68 -7.57 3.66
CA GLN A 146 -21.40 -7.60 2.38
C GLN A 146 -20.41 -7.70 1.22
N LEU A 147 -20.77 -8.51 0.22
CA LEU A 147 -20.03 -8.60 -1.03
C LEU A 147 -20.58 -7.58 -2.03
N LEU A 148 -19.78 -6.57 -2.36
CA LEU A 148 -20.09 -5.61 -3.42
C LEU A 148 -19.42 -6.00 -4.74
N ARG A 149 -20.11 -5.74 -5.84
CA ARG A 149 -19.53 -5.83 -7.19
C ARG A 149 -18.71 -4.57 -7.48
N SER A 150 -17.56 -4.77 -8.09
CA SER A 150 -16.66 -3.72 -8.57
C SER A 150 -16.10 -4.13 -9.92
N THR A 151 -15.53 -3.18 -10.65
CA THR A 151 -14.82 -3.47 -11.90
C THR A 151 -13.51 -4.20 -11.59
N PRO A 152 -13.26 -5.39 -12.17
CA PRO A 152 -12.00 -6.10 -11.98
C PRO A 152 -10.82 -5.33 -12.60
N THR A 153 -9.62 -5.52 -12.05
CA THR A 153 -8.40 -4.82 -12.51
C THR A 153 -8.02 -5.21 -13.93
N LEU A 154 -8.12 -6.50 -14.26
CA LEU A 154 -7.87 -7.01 -15.60
C LEU A 154 -9.09 -7.79 -16.08
N LYS A 155 -9.57 -7.44 -17.27
CA LYS A 155 -10.65 -8.15 -17.96
C LYS A 155 -10.09 -8.93 -19.14
N GLY A 156 -10.52 -10.17 -19.28
CA GLY A 156 -10.30 -11.01 -20.44
C GLY A 156 -11.52 -11.01 -21.37
N PHE A 157 -11.58 -12.04 -22.21
CA PHE A 157 -12.70 -12.27 -23.11
C PHE A 157 -14.05 -12.30 -22.36
N GLY A 158 -15.07 -11.67 -22.95
CA GLY A 158 -16.41 -11.58 -22.35
C GLY A 158 -16.50 -10.75 -21.06
N GLY A 159 -15.46 -9.97 -20.73
CA GLY A 159 -15.45 -9.14 -19.51
C GLY A 159 -15.17 -9.92 -18.22
N VAL A 160 -14.81 -11.20 -18.33
CA VAL A 160 -14.43 -12.05 -17.18
C VAL A 160 -13.13 -11.54 -16.59
N TRP A 161 -13.00 -11.57 -15.26
CA TRP A 161 -11.77 -11.16 -14.60
C TRP A 161 -10.62 -12.12 -14.92
N CYS A 162 -9.39 -11.60 -14.94
CA CYS A 162 -8.18 -12.40 -15.11
C CYS A 162 -7.31 -12.34 -13.86
N ALA A 163 -6.80 -13.50 -13.45
CA ALA A 163 -5.80 -13.59 -12.39
C ALA A 163 -4.48 -12.94 -12.82
N GLY A 164 -3.77 -12.40 -11.85
CA GLY A 164 -2.49 -11.75 -12.03
C GLY A 164 -2.12 -10.93 -10.80
N ALA A 165 -0.97 -10.27 -10.85
CA ALA A 165 -0.48 -9.43 -9.78
C ALA A 165 0.20 -8.17 -10.32
N CYS A 166 0.22 -7.13 -9.49
CA CYS A 166 1.02 -5.94 -9.68
C CYS A 166 2.16 -5.97 -8.69
N VAL A 167 3.37 -5.63 -9.14
CA VAL A 167 4.53 -5.47 -8.26
C VAL A 167 5.17 -4.11 -8.51
N VAL A 168 5.78 -3.55 -7.46
CA VAL A 168 6.50 -2.28 -7.47
C VAL A 168 7.89 -2.54 -6.91
N SER A 169 8.91 -2.16 -7.67
CA SER A 169 10.30 -2.29 -7.25
C SER A 169 10.84 -1.03 -6.57
N GLY A 170 11.93 -1.19 -5.84
CA GLY A 170 12.71 -0.11 -5.24
C GLY A 170 13.29 0.84 -6.27
N SER A 171 13.35 0.46 -7.55
CA SER A 171 13.84 1.32 -8.63
C SER A 171 12.74 2.24 -9.21
N GLY A 172 11.48 2.01 -8.83
CA GLY A 172 10.31 2.68 -9.41
C GLY A 172 9.73 2.00 -10.66
N LEU A 173 10.17 0.77 -10.96
CA LEU A 173 9.53 -0.07 -11.96
C LEU A 173 8.24 -0.65 -11.39
N VAL A 174 7.15 -0.51 -12.13
CA VAL A 174 5.88 -1.17 -11.85
C VAL A 174 5.68 -2.23 -12.91
N GLY A 175 5.10 -3.36 -12.55
CA GLY A 175 4.65 -4.27 -13.59
C GLY A 175 3.57 -5.22 -13.19
N ALA A 176 2.99 -5.74 -14.25
CA ALA A 176 1.83 -6.58 -14.29
C ALA A 176 2.28 -7.99 -14.65
N LEU A 177 1.93 -8.94 -13.79
CA LEU A 177 2.21 -10.36 -13.91
C LEU A 177 0.91 -11.08 -14.21
N THR A 178 0.90 -11.93 -15.23
CA THR A 178 -0.17 -12.91 -15.46
C THR A 178 0.41 -14.29 -15.72
N ALA A 179 -0.37 -15.33 -15.48
CA ALA A 179 0.08 -16.70 -15.78
C ALA A 179 0.37 -16.85 -17.29
N GLY A 180 1.56 -17.36 -17.61
CA GLY A 180 1.96 -17.78 -18.94
C GLY A 180 2.13 -19.29 -19.02
N GLU A 181 2.72 -19.75 -20.13
CA GLU A 181 2.97 -21.18 -20.36
C GLU A 181 4.15 -21.70 -19.52
N GLY A 182 4.07 -22.95 -19.07
CA GLY A 182 5.16 -23.62 -18.35
C GLY A 182 5.49 -23.04 -16.96
N GLY A 183 4.53 -22.39 -16.28
CA GLY A 183 4.75 -21.80 -14.95
C GLY A 183 5.59 -20.51 -14.98
N ARG A 184 5.77 -19.89 -16.15
CA ARG A 184 6.40 -18.57 -16.28
C ARG A 184 5.34 -17.49 -16.34
N ALA A 185 5.62 -16.34 -15.73
CA ALA A 185 4.73 -15.20 -15.82
C ALA A 185 4.90 -14.47 -17.16
N LEU A 186 3.79 -14.04 -17.76
CA LEU A 186 3.81 -12.95 -18.73
C LEU A 186 3.93 -11.64 -17.97
N VAL A 187 4.94 -10.85 -18.32
CA VAL A 187 5.33 -9.64 -17.61
C VAL A 187 5.17 -8.44 -18.54
N ALA A 188 4.55 -7.37 -18.06
CA ALA A 188 4.61 -6.05 -18.67
C ALA A 188 5.02 -5.02 -17.63
N THR A 189 5.85 -4.07 -18.02
CA THR A 189 6.38 -3.07 -17.10
C THR A 189 6.18 -1.65 -17.61
N ASP A 190 6.06 -0.72 -16.68
CA ASP A 190 6.09 0.72 -16.90
C ASP A 190 6.76 1.37 -15.69
N CYS A 191 7.30 2.57 -15.85
CA CYS A 191 8.08 3.24 -14.82
C CYS A 191 7.30 4.41 -14.23
N MET A 192 7.32 4.57 -12.91
CA MET A 192 6.70 5.75 -12.29
C MET A 192 7.38 7.07 -12.71
N ARG A 193 8.56 7.00 -13.31
CA ARG A 193 9.30 8.13 -13.89
C ARG A 193 10.09 7.71 -15.14
N PRO A 194 10.45 8.68 -16.00
CA PRO A 194 11.42 8.47 -17.08
C PRO A 194 12.83 8.06 -16.61
N ALA A 195 13.21 8.40 -15.36
CA ALA A 195 14.46 7.99 -14.73
C ALA A 195 14.17 7.15 -13.48
N ARG A 196 14.94 6.08 -13.27
CA ARG A 196 14.80 5.21 -12.10
C ARG A 196 15.16 5.95 -10.81
N ASP A 197 14.39 5.70 -9.77
CA ASP A 197 14.53 6.32 -8.45
C ASP A 197 14.85 5.29 -7.39
N HIS A 198 15.25 5.76 -6.21
CA HIS A 198 15.23 4.94 -5.01
C HIS A 198 13.90 5.18 -4.28
N LEU A 199 12.99 4.21 -4.42
CA LEU A 199 11.75 4.15 -3.67
C LEU A 199 12.00 3.46 -2.33
N SER A 200 11.59 4.12 -1.24
CA SER A 200 11.78 3.60 0.12
C SER A 200 10.54 2.92 0.69
N SER A 201 9.35 3.22 0.16
CA SER A 201 8.08 2.64 0.60
C SER A 201 7.03 2.82 -0.49
N ALA A 202 6.10 1.87 -0.61
CA ALA A 202 4.97 1.96 -1.53
C ALA A 202 3.70 1.32 -0.94
N SER A 203 2.54 1.81 -1.39
CA SER A 203 1.22 1.32 -1.03
C SER A 203 0.31 1.28 -2.25
N ILE A 204 -0.40 0.16 -2.45
CA ILE A 204 -1.28 -0.05 -3.60
C ILE A 204 -2.73 -0.18 -3.13
N THR A 205 -3.67 0.44 -3.83
CA THR A 205 -5.11 0.24 -3.62
C THR A 205 -5.84 0.08 -4.95
N HIS A 206 -7.00 -0.59 -4.95
CA HIS A 206 -7.80 -0.80 -6.15
C HIS A 206 -8.87 0.29 -6.30
N LYS A 207 -8.88 0.97 -7.44
CA LYS A 207 -9.88 1.99 -7.81
C LYS A 207 -10.53 1.64 -9.15
N THR A 208 -11.76 1.12 -9.10
CA THR A 208 -12.67 0.93 -10.25
C THR A 208 -11.99 0.42 -11.53
N GLY A 209 -11.45 -0.80 -11.50
CA GLY A 209 -10.77 -1.41 -12.66
C GLY A 209 -9.34 -0.92 -12.93
N SER A 210 -8.80 -0.09 -12.05
CA SER A 210 -7.39 0.32 -12.04
C SER A 210 -6.82 0.21 -10.63
N MET A 211 -5.53 0.45 -10.49
CA MET A 211 -4.85 0.53 -9.20
C MET A 211 -4.31 1.95 -9.01
N LEU A 212 -4.30 2.43 -7.77
CA LEU A 212 -3.53 3.60 -7.39
C LEU A 212 -2.29 3.13 -6.64
N ILE A 213 -1.14 3.63 -7.05
CA ILE A 213 0.15 3.30 -6.48
C ILE A 213 0.70 4.57 -5.88
N ALA A 214 0.84 4.61 -4.56
CA ALA A 214 1.55 5.66 -3.86
C ALA A 214 2.95 5.17 -3.51
N ALA A 215 4.00 5.92 -3.82
CA ALA A 215 5.35 5.57 -3.39
C ALA A 215 6.17 6.79 -2.95
N CYS A 216 6.93 6.60 -1.88
CA CYS A 216 7.92 7.55 -1.41
C CYS A 216 9.18 7.39 -2.25
N PHE A 217 9.62 8.48 -2.87
CA PHE A 217 10.92 8.53 -3.53
C PHE A 217 11.89 9.43 -2.76
N ARG A 218 13.17 9.11 -2.90
CA ARG A 218 14.27 9.94 -2.40
C ARG A 218 15.20 10.33 -3.55
N ARG A 219 15.55 11.62 -3.63
CA ARG A 219 16.62 12.12 -4.51
C ARG A 219 17.48 13.12 -3.75
N GLY A 220 18.64 12.67 -3.28
CA GLY A 220 19.47 13.45 -2.34
C GLY A 220 18.73 13.64 -1.00
N CYS A 221 18.60 14.89 -0.56
CA CYS A 221 17.84 15.26 0.64
C CYS A 221 16.32 15.41 0.37
N LYS A 222 15.91 15.58 -0.89
CA LYS A 222 14.51 15.82 -1.23
C LYS A 222 13.70 14.53 -1.20
N ARG A 223 12.52 14.62 -0.59
CA ARG A 223 11.56 13.52 -0.49
C ARG A 223 10.18 13.96 -0.91
N ALA A 224 9.44 13.03 -1.50
CA ALA A 224 8.05 13.26 -1.84
C ALA A 224 7.32 11.93 -2.07
N VAL A 225 6.01 11.98 -1.92
CA VAL A 225 5.12 10.87 -2.22
C VAL A 225 4.48 11.12 -3.57
N ARG A 226 4.78 10.23 -4.52
CA ARG A 226 4.11 10.23 -5.82
C ARG A 226 2.97 9.27 -5.81
N VAL A 227 1.95 9.62 -6.57
CA VAL A 227 0.84 8.72 -6.85
C VAL A 227 0.71 8.55 -8.35
N ALA A 228 0.50 7.33 -8.81
CA ALA A 228 0.20 7.03 -10.19
C ALA A 228 -1.05 6.14 -10.27
N ARG A 229 -1.87 6.38 -11.27
CA ARG A 229 -2.94 5.46 -11.65
C ARG A 229 -2.36 4.43 -12.60
N CYS A 230 -2.39 3.18 -12.20
CA CYS A 230 -1.96 2.02 -12.97
C CYS A 230 -3.17 1.34 -13.61
N THR A 231 -3.21 1.32 -14.93
CA THR A 231 -4.18 0.55 -15.72
C THR A 231 -3.49 -0.64 -16.35
N VAL A 232 -4.09 -1.82 -16.17
CA VAL A 232 -3.63 -3.06 -16.82
C VAL A 232 -4.69 -3.49 -17.81
N SER A 233 -4.30 -3.72 -19.05
CA SER A 233 -5.21 -4.15 -20.11
C SER A 233 -4.63 -5.34 -20.86
N ARG A 234 -5.50 -6.05 -21.57
CA ARG A 234 -5.11 -7.12 -22.46
C ARG A 234 -5.59 -6.76 -23.87
N PRO A 235 -4.67 -6.49 -24.82
CA PRO A 235 -5.05 -6.04 -26.16
C PRO A 235 -5.73 -7.14 -26.99
N SER A 236 -5.48 -8.41 -26.67
CA SER A 236 -6.11 -9.57 -27.31
C SER A 236 -6.97 -10.36 -26.33
N SER A 237 -8.04 -10.99 -26.81
CA SER A 237 -8.87 -11.90 -26.02
C SER A 237 -8.15 -13.21 -25.64
N SER A 238 -6.98 -13.50 -26.23
CA SER A 238 -6.19 -14.68 -25.93
C SER A 238 -5.56 -14.63 -24.53
N LYS A 239 -5.72 -15.71 -23.76
CA LYS A 239 -5.12 -15.86 -22.43
C LYS A 239 -3.58 -15.83 -22.46
N CYS A 240 -2.96 -16.20 -23.57
CA CYS A 240 -1.50 -16.19 -23.74
C CYS A 240 -0.96 -14.84 -24.25
N ALA A 241 -1.81 -13.87 -24.57
CA ALA A 241 -1.34 -12.57 -25.03
C ALA A 241 -0.61 -11.81 -23.89
N PRO A 242 0.46 -11.06 -24.19
CA PRO A 242 1.07 -10.20 -23.18
C PRO A 242 0.07 -9.15 -22.72
N VAL A 243 0.08 -8.86 -21.42
CA VAL A 243 -0.65 -7.72 -20.87
C VAL A 243 0.05 -6.42 -21.24
N CYS A 244 -0.66 -5.31 -21.15
CA CYS A 244 -0.11 -3.97 -21.22
C CYS A 244 -0.36 -3.27 -19.89
N ILE A 245 0.61 -2.49 -19.45
CA ILE A 245 0.51 -1.64 -18.27
C ILE A 245 0.76 -0.20 -18.71
N GLN A 246 -0.01 0.72 -18.13
CA GLN A 246 0.14 2.15 -18.34
C GLN A 246 -0.01 2.88 -17.01
N LEU A 247 0.97 3.72 -16.69
CA LEU A 247 0.97 4.60 -15.53
C LEU A 247 0.61 6.02 -15.95
N GLN A 248 -0.42 6.56 -15.32
CA GLN A 248 -0.77 7.97 -15.40
C GLN A 248 -0.34 8.66 -14.10
N PRO A 249 0.65 9.56 -14.13
CA PRO A 249 1.06 10.32 -12.96
C PRO A 249 -0.09 11.17 -12.41
N LEU A 250 -0.24 11.18 -11.09
CA LEU A 250 -1.13 12.05 -10.33
C LEU A 250 -0.28 13.10 -9.57
N PRO A 251 -0.90 14.13 -8.98
CA PRO A 251 -0.17 15.15 -8.24
C PRO A 251 0.75 14.55 -7.18
N THR A 252 1.89 15.19 -6.96
CA THR A 252 2.91 14.76 -6.00
C THR A 252 2.72 15.50 -4.68
N VAL A 253 2.83 14.80 -3.56
CA VAL A 253 2.91 15.40 -2.22
C VAL A 253 4.38 15.61 -1.88
N TYR A 254 4.81 16.87 -1.76
CA TYR A 254 6.17 17.19 -1.36
C TYR A 254 6.31 17.13 0.16
N LEU A 255 7.38 16.48 0.62
CA LEU A 255 7.70 16.36 2.05
C LEU A 255 8.83 17.33 2.39
N GLU A 256 8.93 17.67 3.67
CA GLU A 256 10.02 18.47 4.20
C GLU A 256 11.36 17.72 4.11
N ASP A 257 12.45 18.47 3.96
CA ASP A 257 13.78 17.94 3.64
C ASP A 257 14.42 17.13 4.79
N ASP A 258 13.99 17.34 6.05
CA ASP A 258 14.55 16.70 7.25
C ASP A 258 13.99 15.30 7.56
N VAL A 259 13.08 14.80 6.71
CA VAL A 259 12.46 13.50 6.92
C VAL A 259 13.45 12.37 6.65
N THR A 260 13.62 11.43 7.59
CA THR A 260 14.57 10.29 7.44
C THR A 260 13.90 8.97 7.07
N SER A 261 12.67 8.75 7.52
CA SER A 261 11.84 7.56 7.24
C SER A 261 10.44 8.00 6.84
N VAL A 262 9.84 7.28 5.89
CA VAL A 262 8.47 7.52 5.43
C VAL A 262 7.74 6.18 5.30
N SER A 263 6.64 6.04 6.02
CA SER A 263 5.69 4.95 5.83
C SER A 263 4.40 5.51 5.24
N ILE A 264 3.81 4.78 4.28
CA ILE A 264 2.62 5.23 3.54
C ILE A 264 1.58 4.12 3.57
N SER A 265 0.32 4.50 3.79
CA SER A 265 -0.82 3.61 3.63
C SER A 265 -2.00 4.36 3.03
N TRP A 266 -2.76 3.72 2.16
CA TRP A 266 -4.10 4.19 1.84
C TRP A 266 -4.98 4.15 3.11
N TRP A 267 -5.89 5.12 3.27
CA TRP A 267 -6.73 5.23 4.48
C TRP A 267 -7.62 3.99 4.64
N LEU A 268 -8.35 3.62 3.60
CA LEU A 268 -9.10 2.38 3.57
C LEU A 268 -9.09 1.81 2.15
N ARG A 269 -9.29 0.50 2.02
CA ARG A 269 -9.45 -0.15 0.71
C ARG A 269 -10.66 0.37 -0.08
N ASP A 270 -11.67 0.90 0.62
CA ASP A 270 -12.87 1.53 0.05
C ASP A 270 -12.78 3.06 -0.10
N ASP A 271 -11.88 3.73 0.62
CA ASP A 271 -11.61 5.18 0.51
C ASP A 271 -10.29 5.42 -0.23
N THR A 272 -10.35 5.32 -1.56
CA THR A 272 -9.18 5.42 -2.45
C THR A 272 -8.71 6.86 -2.69
N ASP A 273 -9.35 7.85 -2.09
CA ASP A 273 -9.01 9.26 -2.25
C ASP A 273 -8.24 9.80 -1.04
N ALA A 274 -8.04 8.99 0.00
CA ALA A 274 -7.36 9.36 1.22
C ALA A 274 -6.06 8.57 1.43
N LEU A 275 -4.96 9.28 1.67
CA LEU A 275 -3.62 8.74 1.82
C LEU A 275 -3.02 9.18 3.16
N LEU A 276 -2.51 8.22 3.93
CA LEU A 276 -1.74 8.45 5.14
C LEU A 276 -0.25 8.47 4.82
N ILE A 277 0.44 9.49 5.32
CA ILE A 277 1.89 9.62 5.22
C ILE A 277 2.42 9.84 6.63
N ALA A 278 3.21 8.89 7.11
CA ALA A 278 3.84 8.93 8.42
C ALA A 278 5.35 9.15 8.26
N SER A 279 5.84 10.24 8.87
CA SER A 279 7.25 10.61 8.91
C SER A 279 7.64 11.03 10.33
N HIS A 280 8.00 12.29 10.54
CA HIS A 280 8.08 12.93 11.85
C HIS A 280 6.68 13.22 12.42
N ASN A 281 5.70 13.42 11.52
CA ASN A 281 4.28 13.59 11.81
C ASN A 281 3.48 12.54 11.04
N LEU A 282 2.31 12.19 11.55
CA LEU A 282 1.31 11.52 10.74
C LEU A 282 0.46 12.57 10.04
N THR A 283 0.29 12.45 8.72
CA THR A 283 -0.57 13.37 7.95
C THR A 283 -1.57 12.58 7.10
N LEU A 284 -2.79 13.10 7.01
CA LEU A 284 -3.85 12.59 6.13
C LEU A 284 -4.02 13.55 4.96
N TRP A 285 -3.88 13.03 3.75
CA TRP A 285 -4.03 13.76 2.50
C TRP A 285 -5.23 13.26 1.73
N LYS A 286 -6.07 14.17 1.24
CA LYS A 286 -7.22 13.85 0.39
C LYS A 286 -7.02 14.37 -1.02
N MET A 287 -7.30 13.50 -1.97
CA MET A 287 -7.36 13.82 -3.39
C MET A 287 -8.68 14.54 -3.65
N VAL A 288 -8.62 15.80 -4.06
CA VAL A 288 -9.81 16.62 -4.32
C VAL A 288 -9.71 17.29 -5.69
N GLU A 289 -10.86 17.44 -6.35
CA GLU A 289 -10.96 18.25 -7.55
C GLU A 289 -11.03 19.73 -7.14
N ARG A 290 -10.20 20.57 -7.77
CA ARG A 290 -10.22 22.02 -7.61
C ARG A 290 -10.32 22.71 -8.96
N SER A 291 -11.22 23.68 -9.02
CA SER A 291 -11.38 24.59 -10.14
C SER A 291 -10.42 25.76 -9.99
N HIS A 292 -9.55 25.96 -10.97
CA HIS A 292 -8.68 27.12 -11.05
C HIS A 292 -9.19 28.07 -12.14
N PRO A 293 -9.31 29.38 -11.85
CA PRO A 293 -9.69 30.34 -12.87
C PRO A 293 -8.61 30.37 -13.96
N LEU A 294 -9.04 30.28 -15.23
CA LEU A 294 -8.13 30.41 -16.34
C LEU A 294 -7.83 31.87 -16.60
N HIS A 295 -6.56 32.16 -16.91
CA HIS A 295 -6.19 33.47 -17.41
C HIS A 295 -6.94 33.75 -18.71
N LYS A 296 -7.36 35.00 -18.96
CA LYS A 296 -8.13 35.39 -20.15
C LYS A 296 -7.47 35.00 -21.47
N LEU A 297 -6.15 34.88 -21.50
CA LEU A 297 -5.36 34.44 -22.68
C LEU A 297 -5.44 32.92 -22.95
N LEU A 298 -5.85 32.12 -21.96
CA LEU A 298 -5.95 30.66 -22.03
C LEU A 298 -7.42 30.17 -22.06
N ALA A 299 -8.36 31.08 -21.77
CA ALA A 299 -9.79 30.84 -21.96
C ALA A 299 -10.06 30.62 -23.45
N LYS A 300 -10.61 29.45 -23.81
CA LYS A 300 -10.94 29.13 -25.20
C LYS A 300 -12.21 29.86 -25.60
N GLY A 301 -12.06 31.01 -26.24
CA GLY A 301 -13.15 31.72 -26.91
C GLY A 301 -12.64 32.98 -27.60
N PRO A 302 -13.31 33.48 -28.65
CA PRO A 302 -12.97 34.79 -29.17
C PRO A 302 -13.13 35.81 -28.05
N VAL A 303 -12.16 36.70 -27.89
CA VAL A 303 -12.28 37.91 -27.07
C VAL A 303 -13.28 38.83 -27.79
N GLN A 304 -14.54 38.42 -27.87
CA GLN A 304 -15.61 39.31 -28.27
C GLN A 304 -15.93 40.17 -27.06
N GLY A 305 -15.55 41.44 -27.15
CA GLY A 305 -16.08 42.49 -26.29
C GLY A 305 -17.60 42.44 -26.38
N SER A 306 -18.24 41.84 -25.37
CA SER A 306 -19.67 41.94 -25.15
C SER A 306 -19.98 43.37 -24.75
N THR A 307 -20.32 44.22 -25.72
CA THR A 307 -20.86 45.56 -25.51
C THR A 307 -22.39 45.56 -25.41
N THR A 308 -23.01 44.48 -24.94
CA THR A 308 -24.43 44.49 -24.57
C THR A 308 -24.62 44.95 -23.12
N PRO A 309 -25.23 46.12 -22.87
CA PRO A 309 -25.51 46.61 -21.53
C PRO A 309 -26.66 45.78 -20.94
N GLY A 310 -26.34 44.86 -20.02
CA GLY A 310 -27.35 44.09 -19.29
C GLY A 310 -26.96 42.65 -18.92
N GLY A 311 -25.86 42.11 -19.44
CA GLY A 311 -25.36 40.79 -19.03
C GLY A 311 -24.46 40.90 -17.80
N GLY A 312 -24.91 40.42 -16.65
CA GLY A 312 -24.07 40.25 -15.46
C GLY A 312 -22.79 39.45 -15.77
N PRO A 313 -21.73 39.59 -14.96
CA PRO A 313 -20.42 39.02 -15.26
C PRO A 313 -20.55 37.50 -15.44
N LYS A 314 -20.28 37.00 -16.67
CA LYS A 314 -20.11 35.57 -16.90
C LYS A 314 -18.94 35.12 -16.03
N THR A 315 -19.19 34.17 -15.13
CA THR A 315 -18.14 33.46 -14.37
C THR A 315 -17.11 32.96 -15.38
N GLY A 316 -15.87 33.46 -15.29
CA GLY A 316 -14.81 33.16 -16.25
C GLY A 316 -14.53 31.65 -16.33
N ASP A 317 -14.01 31.21 -17.48
CA ASP A 317 -13.66 29.81 -17.71
C ASP A 317 -12.75 29.29 -16.59
N CYS A 318 -13.04 28.08 -16.11
CA CYS A 318 -12.24 27.41 -15.10
C CYS A 318 -11.67 26.09 -15.64
N PHE A 319 -10.49 25.74 -15.14
CA PHE A 319 -9.86 24.45 -15.40
C PHE A 319 -9.91 23.63 -14.11
N ASN A 320 -10.56 22.48 -14.17
CA ASN A 320 -10.58 21.54 -13.06
C ASN A 320 -9.33 20.66 -13.10
N THR A 321 -8.67 20.55 -11.95
CA THR A 321 -7.55 19.64 -11.77
C THR A 321 -7.67 18.93 -10.43
N ILE A 322 -7.00 17.79 -10.31
CA ILE A 322 -6.88 17.08 -9.05
C ILE A 322 -5.72 17.70 -8.27
N VAL A 323 -5.90 17.88 -6.97
CA VAL A 323 -4.83 18.28 -6.04
C VAL A 323 -4.88 17.43 -4.78
N TRP A 324 -3.75 17.37 -4.08
CA TRP A 324 -3.69 16.87 -2.72
C TRP A 324 -3.97 17.99 -1.73
N GLN A 325 -4.92 17.76 -0.82
CA GLN A 325 -5.22 18.64 0.30
C GLN A 325 -4.95 17.90 1.60
N GLN A 326 -4.08 18.44 2.44
CA GLN A 326 -3.89 17.94 3.79
C GLN A 326 -5.17 18.15 4.59
N ALA A 327 -5.78 17.07 5.04
CA ALA A 327 -7.02 17.05 5.79
C ALA A 327 -6.79 17.00 7.31
N ALA A 328 -5.70 16.38 7.76
CA ALA A 328 -5.32 16.30 9.17
C ALA A 328 -3.81 16.08 9.34
N SER A 329 -3.29 16.43 10.52
CA SER A 329 -1.92 16.18 10.96
C SER A 329 -1.90 15.87 12.45
N TRP A 330 -1.12 14.88 12.84
CA TRP A 330 -0.91 14.45 14.22
C TRP A 330 0.58 14.48 14.53
N GLN A 331 0.95 15.18 15.60
CA GLN A 331 2.32 15.21 16.10
C GLN A 331 2.64 13.89 16.81
N LEU A 332 3.84 13.35 16.57
CA LEU A 332 4.26 12.11 17.22
C LEU A 332 4.99 12.43 18.52
N GLU A 333 4.55 11.81 19.62
CA GLU A 333 5.22 11.96 20.90
C GLU A 333 6.62 11.30 20.88
N GLY A 334 7.61 11.99 21.47
CA GLY A 334 8.92 11.40 21.73
C GLY A 334 9.91 11.37 20.57
N SER A 335 9.79 12.30 19.60
CA SER A 335 10.71 12.57 18.46
C SER A 335 11.14 11.37 17.61
N SER A 336 10.53 10.21 17.84
CA SER A 336 10.89 8.96 17.20
C SER A 336 10.15 8.85 15.86
N PRO A 337 10.84 8.61 14.74
CA PRO A 337 10.20 8.55 13.45
C PRO A 337 9.21 7.37 13.37
N ALA A 338 8.14 7.56 12.59
CA ALA A 338 7.20 6.49 12.31
C ALA A 338 7.92 5.30 11.64
N THR A 339 7.64 4.09 12.15
CA THR A 339 8.13 2.83 11.60
C THR A 339 7.12 2.22 10.64
N ALA A 340 5.82 2.29 10.99
CA ALA A 340 4.75 1.82 10.13
C ALA A 340 3.46 2.62 10.37
N VAL A 341 2.67 2.77 9.31
CA VAL A 341 1.29 3.24 9.40
C VAL A 341 0.38 2.30 8.63
N SER A 342 -0.80 2.03 9.17
CA SER A 342 -1.88 1.32 8.49
C SER A 342 -3.20 1.88 8.95
N ALA A 343 -4.27 1.65 8.20
CA ALA A 343 -5.60 2.02 8.61
C ALA A 343 -6.60 0.92 8.28
N ALA A 344 -7.52 0.72 9.21
CA ALA A 344 -8.51 -0.34 9.16
C ALA A 344 -9.85 0.15 9.70
N ARG A 345 -10.92 -0.43 9.17
CA ARG A 345 -12.26 -0.21 9.70
C ARG A 345 -12.54 -1.28 10.75
N HIS A 346 -12.32 -0.95 12.02
CA HIS A 346 -12.99 -1.64 13.12
C HIS A 346 -14.40 -1.04 13.26
N ALA A 347 -15.38 -1.76 13.84
CA ALA A 347 -16.75 -1.27 14.02
C ALA A 347 -16.75 0.23 14.38
N ALA A 348 -17.47 1.05 13.60
CA ALA A 348 -17.23 2.49 13.46
C ALA A 348 -16.80 3.21 14.76
N PRO A 349 -15.75 4.05 14.74
CA PRO A 349 -15.13 4.71 13.57
C PRO A 349 -13.94 3.95 12.94
N ALA A 350 -13.53 4.39 11.74
CA ALA A 350 -12.29 3.92 11.11
C ALA A 350 -11.06 4.42 11.89
N LEU A 351 -10.06 3.55 12.02
CA LEU A 351 -8.89 3.76 12.87
C LEU A 351 -7.62 3.69 12.03
N ALA A 352 -6.72 4.65 12.23
CA ALA A 352 -5.33 4.54 11.82
C ALA A 352 -4.50 4.01 12.97
N VAL A 353 -3.66 3.01 12.69
CA VAL A 353 -2.64 2.51 13.61
C VAL A 353 -1.31 3.07 13.16
N LEU A 354 -0.64 3.77 14.07
CA LEU A 354 0.70 4.27 13.89
C LEU A 354 1.64 3.55 14.84
N VAL A 355 2.76 3.06 14.32
CA VAL A 355 3.79 2.39 15.09
C VAL A 355 5.07 3.21 15.05
N THR A 356 5.60 3.55 16.22
CA THR A 356 6.95 4.10 16.42
C THR A 356 7.84 3.03 17.07
N SER A 357 9.13 3.33 17.25
CA SER A 357 10.05 2.45 17.99
C SER A 357 9.67 2.27 19.46
N ARG A 358 8.80 3.14 20.02
CA ARG A 358 8.48 3.18 21.45
C ARG A 358 7.00 2.93 21.77
N ALA A 359 6.11 3.15 20.81
CA ALA A 359 4.67 3.13 21.06
C ALA A 359 3.87 2.72 19.83
N MET A 360 2.66 2.23 20.09
CA MET A 360 1.61 2.05 19.10
C MET A 360 0.47 3.01 19.44
N HIS A 361 0.07 3.83 18.49
CA HIS A 361 -1.01 4.80 18.64
C HIS A 361 -2.20 4.41 17.77
N LEU A 362 -3.40 4.46 18.35
CA LEU A 362 -4.66 4.24 17.66
C LEU A 362 -5.37 5.58 17.49
N LEU A 363 -5.57 6.01 16.25
CA LEU A 363 -6.06 7.35 15.91
C LEU A 363 -7.37 7.23 15.13
N THR A 364 -8.41 7.90 15.62
CA THR A 364 -9.69 7.94 14.89
C THR A 364 -9.64 9.01 13.80
N ARG A 365 -10.37 8.78 12.69
CA ARG A 365 -10.51 9.80 11.62
C ARG A 365 -11.04 11.13 12.15
N ASP A 366 -11.94 11.07 13.12
CA ASP A 366 -12.77 12.19 13.56
C ASP A 366 -12.26 12.86 14.84
N SER A 367 -11.19 12.34 15.47
CA SER A 367 -10.54 13.00 16.60
C SER A 367 -9.75 14.22 16.12
N HIS A 368 -10.46 15.33 15.92
CA HIS A 368 -9.93 16.68 15.73
C HIS A 368 -9.35 17.29 17.02
N HIS A 369 -9.23 16.52 18.12
CA HIS A 369 -8.72 17.01 19.39
C HIS A 369 -7.30 16.51 19.63
N TYR A 370 -6.31 17.33 19.26
CA TYR A 370 -5.16 17.67 20.12
C TYR A 370 -4.67 19.06 19.69
N VAL A 371 -5.36 20.09 20.17
CA VAL A 371 -4.80 21.44 20.28
C VAL A 371 -4.30 21.58 21.71
N ARG A 372 -2.99 21.81 21.86
CA ARG A 372 -2.24 22.40 22.99
C ARG A 372 -2.81 22.18 24.40
N ASP A 373 -1.97 21.64 25.28
CA ASP A 373 -2.09 21.91 26.72
C ASP A 373 -1.39 23.25 27.04
N PRO A 374 -2.09 24.33 27.43
CA PRO A 374 -1.51 25.60 27.82
C PRO A 374 -1.54 25.77 29.34
N LEU A 375 -1.12 24.77 30.11
CA LEU A 375 -1.01 24.84 31.58
C LEU A 375 0.36 24.46 32.14
N ARG A 376 1.42 24.78 31.38
CA ARG A 376 2.80 24.86 31.91
C ARG A 376 3.34 26.29 31.97
N ASP A 377 2.47 27.25 32.21
CA ASP A 377 2.83 28.59 32.68
C ASP A 377 1.96 28.93 33.90
N ASN A 378 2.38 28.45 35.07
CA ASN A 378 2.19 29.09 36.38
C ASN A 378 2.63 28.10 37.46
N LEU A 379 3.93 28.07 37.75
CA LEU A 379 4.48 27.75 39.08
C LEU A 379 5.89 28.38 39.16
N LEU A 380 5.89 29.72 39.11
CA LEU A 380 6.79 30.54 39.89
C LEU A 380 5.91 31.31 40.89
N GLN A 381 5.60 30.65 42.01
CA GLN A 381 5.45 31.21 43.36
C GLN A 381 5.31 30.07 44.36
#